data_AF-A0A1H8QAW7-F1
#
_entry.id   AF-A0A1H8QAW7-F1
#
_cell.length_a   1.000
_cell.length_b   1.000
_cell.length_c   1.000
_cell.angle_alpha   90.00
_cell.angle_beta   90.00
_cell.angle_gamma   90.00
#
_symmetry.space_group_name_H-M   'P 1'
#
loop_
_entity.id
_entity.type
_entity.pdbx_description
1 polymer ?
#
loop_
_entity_poly.entity_id
_entity_poly.type
_entity_poly.pdbx_seq_one_letter_code
_entity_poly.pdbx_strand_id
1 'polypeptide(L)' 'MLRVKSLVLIGALALATAACGDRPVDRALTGGAIGAGGGALIGAAAGNPWAGAAVGAVGGAAIGAATTPRQYNY' A
#
# COMPACT_ATOMS: atom_id res chain seq x y z
N MET A 1 -20.98 -8.69 -10.31
CA MET A 1 -19.55 -8.64 -10.64
C MET A 1 -19.04 -7.25 -11.00
N LEU A 2 -19.78 -6.42 -11.76
CA LEU A 2 -19.32 -5.06 -12.13
C LEU A 2 -19.02 -4.12 -10.94
N ARG A 3 -19.80 -4.18 -9.85
CA ARG A 3 -19.63 -3.27 -8.69
C ARG A 3 -18.29 -3.44 -7.95
N VAL A 4 -17.81 -4.68 -7.81
CA VAL A 4 -16.53 -4.97 -7.13
C VAL A 4 -15.37 -4.45 -7.98
N LYS A 5 -15.44 -4.61 -9.31
CA LYS A 5 -14.43 -4.09 -10.24
C LYS A 5 -14.36 -2.55 -10.18
N SER A 6 -15.50 -1.87 -10.09
CA SER A 6 -15.53 -0.41 -9.87
C SER A 6 -14.95 -0.01 -8.51
N LEU A 7 -15.25 -0.74 -7.43
CA LEU A 7 -14.68 -0.45 -6.10
C LEU A 7 -13.16 -0.67 -6.06
N VAL A 8 -12.65 -1.69 -6.72
CA VAL A 8 -11.20 -1.93 -6.86
C VAL A 8 -10.55 -0.80 -7.66
N LEU A 9 -11.17 -0.35 -8.74
CA LEU A 9 -10.69 0.79 -9.54
C LEU A 9 -10.69 2.10 -8.73
N ILE A 10 -11.76 2.37 -7.98
CA ILE A 10 -11.87 3.56 -7.13
C ILE A 10 -10.86 3.51 -5.98
N GLY A 11 -10.68 2.32 -5.37
CA GLY A 11 -9.65 2.09 -4.36
C GLY A 11 -8.26 2.33 -4.95
N ALA A 12 -7.94 1.73 -6.10
CA ALA A 12 -6.65 1.95 -6.77
C ALA A 12 -6.42 3.43 -7.10
N LEU A 13 -7.44 4.16 -7.56
CA LEU A 13 -7.35 5.60 -7.81
C LEU A 13 -7.14 6.40 -6.52
N ALA A 14 -7.86 6.07 -5.44
CA ALA A 14 -7.72 6.73 -4.15
C ALA A 14 -6.34 6.47 -3.51
N LEU A 15 -5.78 5.27 -3.70
CA LEU A 15 -4.42 4.96 -3.27
C LEU A 15 -3.37 5.62 -4.16
N ALA A 16 -3.63 5.77 -5.46
CA ALA A 16 -2.75 6.51 -6.38
C ALA A 16 -2.74 8.03 -6.06
N THR A 17 -3.88 8.61 -5.69
CA THR A 17 -3.95 10.02 -5.27
C THR A 17 -3.37 10.23 -3.87
N ALA A 18 -3.56 9.29 -2.94
CA ALA A 18 -2.92 9.33 -1.61
C ALA A 18 -1.40 9.07 -1.68
N ALA A 19 -0.92 8.30 -2.66
CA ALA A 19 0.49 8.24 -2.99
C ALA A 19 1.02 9.61 -3.45
N CYS A 20 0.19 10.48 -4.04
CA CYS A 20 0.62 11.85 -4.36
C CYS A 20 0.81 12.75 -3.13
N GLY A 21 0.58 12.25 -1.90
CA GLY A 21 0.91 12.96 -0.67
C GLY A 21 2.41 13.14 -0.50
N ASP A 22 2.86 14.39 -0.33
CA ASP A 22 4.25 14.75 -0.02
C ASP A 22 4.71 14.32 1.38
N ARG A 23 3.78 13.85 2.23
CA ARG A 23 4.09 13.52 3.62
C ARG A 23 4.56 12.08 3.78
N PRO A 24 5.63 11.83 4.57
CA PRO A 24 6.17 10.49 4.75
C PRO A 24 5.17 9.48 5.32
N VAL A 25 4.29 9.96 6.20
CA VAL A 25 3.33 9.11 6.89
C VAL A 25 2.21 8.61 5.95
N ASP A 26 1.79 9.43 4.98
CA ASP A 26 0.72 9.06 4.06
C ASP A 26 1.19 7.98 3.08
N ARG A 27 2.41 8.14 2.55
CA ARG A 27 3.09 7.14 1.72
C ARG A 27 3.38 5.85 2.49
N ALA A 28 3.78 5.94 3.76
CA ALA A 28 3.99 4.78 4.61
C ALA A 28 2.67 4.03 4.88
N LEU A 29 1.58 4.75 5.18
CA LEU A 29 0.28 4.11 5.42
C LEU A 29 -0.26 3.43 4.16
N THR A 30 -0.21 4.12 3.01
CA THR A 30 -0.69 3.56 1.73
C THR A 30 0.19 2.41 1.27
N GLY A 31 1.52 2.57 1.31
CA GLY A 31 2.46 1.50 1.00
C GLY A 31 2.26 0.28 1.90
N GLY A 32 2.03 0.49 3.20
CA GLY A 32 1.72 -0.58 4.14
C GLY A 32 0.39 -1.26 3.87
N ALA A 33 -0.67 -0.51 3.55
CA ALA A 33 -1.96 -1.09 3.21
C ALA A 33 -1.92 -1.92 1.90
N ILE A 34 -1.24 -1.42 0.87
CA ILE A 34 -1.04 -2.15 -0.41
C ILE A 34 -0.19 -3.39 -0.18
N GLY A 35 0.92 -3.22 0.54
CA GLY A 35 1.82 -4.30 0.87
C GLY A 35 1.12 -5.38 1.70
N ALA A 36 0.27 -5.00 2.65
CA ALA A 36 -0.56 -5.94 3.41
C ALA A 36 -1.53 -6.71 2.52
N GLY A 37 -2.23 -6.02 1.61
CA GLY A 37 -3.18 -6.65 0.69
C GLY A 37 -2.50 -7.61 -0.29
N GLY A 38 -1.43 -7.18 -0.95
CA GLY A 38 -0.66 -8.02 -1.87
C GLY A 38 0.07 -9.15 -1.15
N GLY A 39 0.66 -8.85 0.00
CA GLY A 39 1.33 -9.82 0.87
C GLY A 39 0.37 -10.86 1.42
N ALA A 40 -0.87 -10.51 1.75
CA ALA A 40 -1.88 -11.46 2.17
C ALA A 40 -2.24 -12.45 1.06
N LEU A 41 -2.35 -11.99 -0.20
CA LEU A 41 -2.63 -12.85 -1.34
C LEU A 41 -1.49 -13.83 -1.61
N ILE A 42 -0.24 -13.35 -1.57
CA ILE A 42 0.95 -14.19 -1.76
C ILE A 42 1.13 -15.15 -0.56
N GLY A 43 0.93 -14.65 0.66
CA GLY A 43 0.96 -15.45 1.89
C GLY A 43 -0.12 -16.51 1.92
N ALA A 44 -1.32 -16.22 1.42
CA ALA A 44 -2.39 -17.20 1.27
C ALA A 44 -1.96 -18.33 0.33
N ALA A 45 -1.32 -18.01 -0.80
CA ALA A 45 -0.78 -19.00 -1.72
C ALA A 45 0.37 -19.83 -1.09
N ALA A 46 1.14 -19.23 -0.17
CA ALA A 46 2.20 -19.90 0.59
C ALA A 46 1.69 -20.63 1.85
N GLY A 47 0.38 -20.62 2.13
CA GLY A 47 -0.23 -21.32 3.27
C GLY A 47 -0.32 -20.51 4.58
N ASN A 48 0.19 -19.27 4.62
CA ASN A 48 0.02 -18.37 5.75
C ASN A 48 -0.28 -16.92 5.31
N PRO A 49 -1.56 -16.56 5.14
CA PRO A 49 -1.98 -15.23 4.70
C PRO A 49 -1.58 -14.13 5.68
N TRP A 50 -1.62 -14.40 6.99
CA TRP A 50 -1.28 -13.41 8.02
C TRP A 50 0.20 -13.07 8.03
N ALA A 51 1.07 -14.07 7.85
CA ALA A 51 2.50 -13.84 7.74
C ALA A 51 2.83 -13.00 6.50
N GLY A 52 2.23 -13.34 5.35
CA GLY A 52 2.43 -12.56 4.12
C GLY A 52 1.89 -11.13 4.25
N ALA A 53 0.72 -10.95 4.87
CA ALA A 53 0.15 -9.64 5.14
C ALA A 53 1.04 -8.80 6.05
N ALA A 54 1.57 -9.37 7.13
CA ALA A 54 2.45 -8.67 8.06
C ALA A 54 3.77 -8.24 7.40
N VAL A 55 4.43 -9.16 6.68
CA VAL A 55 5.68 -8.87 5.96
C VAL A 55 5.46 -7.83 4.88
N GLY A 56 4.39 -7.98 4.10
CA GLY A 56 4.01 -7.02 3.07
C GLY A 56 3.66 -5.65 3.65
N ALA A 57 2.96 -5.59 4.78
CA ALA A 57 2.62 -4.34 5.46
C ALA A 57 3.87 -3.58 5.91
N VAL A 58 4.79 -4.28 6.58
CA VAL A 58 6.03 -3.67 7.08
C VAL A 58 6.92 -3.23 5.92
N GLY A 59 7.13 -4.09 4.92
CA GLY A 59 7.94 -3.77 3.74
C GLY A 59 7.36 -2.63 2.93
N GLY A 60 6.05 -2.68 2.66
CA GLY A 60 5.34 -1.64 1.92
C GLY A 60 5.35 -0.28 2.64
N ALA A 61 5.20 -0.28 3.96
CA ALA A 61 5.28 0.95 4.76
C ALA A 61 6.69 1.55 4.78
N ALA A 62 7.71 0.70 4.92
CA ALA A 62 9.11 1.14 4.89
C ALA A 62 9.49 1.74 3.53
N ILE A 63 9.12 1.08 2.44
CA ILE A 63 9.35 1.58 1.08
C ILE A 63 8.59 2.89 0.85
N GLY A 64 7.32 2.96 1.28
CA GLY A 64 6.52 4.18 1.22
C GLY A 64 7.17 5.36 1.94
N ALA A 65 7.62 5.15 3.19
CA ALA A 65 8.34 6.16 3.95
C ALA A 65 9.66 6.57 3.28
N ALA A 66 10.43 5.60 2.78
CA ALA A 66 11.75 5.84 2.17
C ALA A 66 11.67 6.57 0.83
N THR A 67 10.62 6.33 0.05
CA THR A 67 10.41 6.94 -1.28
C THR A 67 9.67 8.27 -1.22
N THR A 68 9.36 8.77 -0.04
CA THR A 68 8.69 10.06 0.11
C THR A 68 9.62 11.18 -0.36
N PRO A 69 9.15 12.08 -1.26
CA PRO A 69 9.94 13.22 -1.67
C PRO A 69 10.25 14.11 -0.45
N ARG A 70 11.52 14.46 -0.25
CA ARG A 70 11.87 15.51 0.70
C ARG A 70 11.46 16.84 0.10
N GLN A 71 10.47 17.51 0.69
CA GLN A 71 10.16 18.89 0.36
C GLN A 71 11.38 19.76 0.71
N TYR A 72 12.17 20.12 -0.30
CA TYR A 72 13.19 21.14 -0.19
C TYR A 72 12.44 22.48 -0.22
N ASN A 73 12.11 23.03 0.96
CA ASN A 73 11.62 24.40 1.06
C ASN A 73 12.75 25.32 0.58
N TYR A 74 12.53 26.01 -0.55
CA TYR A 74 13.34 27.13 -1.01
C TYR A 74 12.70 28.44 -0.55
#